data_AF-A0A196QNC3-F1
#
_entry.id   AF-A0A196QNC3-F1
#
_cell.length_a   1.000
_cell.length_b   1.000
_cell.length_c   1.000
_cell.angle_alpha   90.00
_cell.angle_beta   90.00
_cell.angle_gamma   90.00
#
_symmetry.space_group_name_H-M   'P 1'
#
loop_
_entity.id
_entity.type
_entity.pdbx_description
1 polymer ?
#
loop_
_entity_poly.entity_id
_entity_poly.type
_entity_poly.pdbx_seq_one_letter_code
_entity_poly.pdbx_strand_id
1 'polypeptide(L)'
;MQAPFYPIIYVRGFAATMSEIDQTTADPYMGFNIGSSVLRQNHQGDAIPFYFESPLIRLMKDHGYVDAFKDGGYLDDPLQDNNKTGSIIAPAKSVWVFRYYERASELLGNGQRVSMEEFALDLRRFILRVRDATCGDNPDLKANFKVHLVAHSMGGLVSRCYLQNICRHGAPQGLDDTGLELADGKPSPHYVDKLFTYGTPHKGIDFLGINVPDLGPLDRFQVSNFHRDRMREYLKISDESVGVNELDGGFDPDRCFCFIGSNYKDYEAFFSLSKRATGPASDGLVMIANAYTKDSPRAVSHRSHSGHFGLVNSESGYQNLRRFLFGSLRIKAVLYVDRVDLPPGVQDKFDKGAAVRGSYHFDTSMSVRAGPNYVMNERRYSQESAILRSFDSLITNKKPTYLFTGHLTKSARMASDRALMFQITLGVRVPLFEINKSFWFDEHFEGFMYEEQITLAIRSESIRYGFSQKHGIGNPAHLADEHKDNGKRKIKVPVGTAVKARPGFQGHLEITVDDWI
;
A
#
# COMPACT_ATOMS: atom_id res chain seq x y z
N MET A 1 23.78 -12.44 5.84
CA MET A 1 22.51 -12.04 5.19
C MET A 1 22.84 -11.24 3.94
N GLN A 2 22.01 -11.31 2.91
CA GLN A 2 22.26 -10.62 1.64
C GLN A 2 20.96 -10.01 1.10
N ALA A 3 20.98 -8.70 0.84
CA ALA A 3 19.87 -8.03 0.17
C ALA A 3 19.55 -8.71 -1.18
N PRO A 4 18.26 -8.81 -1.57
CA PRO A 4 17.09 -8.28 -0.88
C PRO A 4 16.43 -9.29 0.08
N PHE A 5 17.14 -10.36 0.51
CA PHE A 5 16.54 -11.43 1.30
C PHE A 5 16.87 -11.30 2.79
N TYR A 6 15.86 -10.82 3.53
CA TYR A 6 15.87 -10.68 4.99
C TYR A 6 14.68 -11.41 5.63
N PRO A 7 14.72 -11.69 6.94
CA PRO A 7 13.56 -12.18 7.67
C PRO A 7 12.37 -11.25 7.48
N ILE A 8 11.19 -11.83 7.27
CA ILE A 8 9.93 -11.10 7.18
C ILE A 8 9.23 -11.22 8.52
N ILE A 9 8.78 -10.10 9.09
CA ILE A 9 7.91 -10.08 10.26
C ILE A 9 6.53 -9.60 9.81
N TYR A 10 5.53 -10.46 9.96
CA TYR A 10 4.14 -10.11 9.77
C TYR A 10 3.55 -9.48 11.03
N VAL A 11 2.97 -8.29 10.89
CA VAL A 11 2.33 -7.54 11.98
C VAL A 11 0.85 -7.39 11.68
N ARG A 12 -0.01 -8.17 12.35
CA ARG A 12 -1.46 -8.19 12.08
C ARG A 12 -2.15 -6.87 12.44
N GLY A 13 -3.31 -6.65 11.82
CA GLY A 13 -4.24 -5.57 12.10
C GLY A 13 -5.02 -5.67 13.40
N PHE A 14 -5.92 -4.72 13.58
CA PHE A 14 -6.74 -4.54 14.78
C PHE A 14 -7.75 -5.67 14.97
N ALA A 15 -7.83 -6.21 16.19
CA ALA A 15 -8.92 -7.06 16.66
C ALA A 15 -9.77 -6.27 17.67
N ALA A 16 -11.02 -6.02 17.30
CA ALA A 16 -11.90 -5.07 17.97
C ALA A 16 -12.50 -5.61 19.24
N THR A 17 -12.99 -6.85 19.21
CA THR A 17 -13.61 -7.50 20.36
C THR A 17 -12.66 -8.51 21.00
N MET A 18 -12.91 -8.89 22.26
CA MET A 18 -12.12 -9.95 22.89
C MET A 18 -12.24 -11.28 22.12
N SER A 19 -13.44 -11.60 21.64
CA SER A 19 -13.65 -12.79 20.79
C SER A 19 -12.81 -12.76 19.51
N GLU A 20 -12.65 -11.60 18.87
CA GLU A 20 -11.77 -11.46 17.71
C GLU A 20 -10.28 -11.56 18.06
N ILE A 21 -9.88 -11.06 19.25
CA ILE A 21 -8.52 -11.23 19.80
C ILE A 21 -8.24 -12.71 20.02
N ASP A 22 -9.17 -13.44 20.65
CA ASP A 22 -9.03 -14.86 20.94
C ASP A 22 -9.02 -15.70 19.66
N GLN A 23 -9.89 -15.40 18.69
CA GLN A 23 -9.87 -16.07 17.39
C GLN A 23 -8.56 -15.81 16.63
N THR A 24 -8.04 -14.57 16.71
CA THR A 24 -6.74 -14.21 16.13
C THR A 24 -5.60 -14.94 16.85
N THR A 25 -5.70 -15.09 18.17
CA THR A 25 -4.73 -15.79 19.01
C THR A 25 -4.73 -17.29 18.72
N ALA A 26 -5.90 -17.90 18.46
CA ALA A 26 -6.02 -19.30 18.11
C ALA A 26 -5.46 -19.66 16.71
N ASP A 27 -5.27 -18.68 15.82
CA ASP A 27 -4.68 -18.88 14.50
C ASP A 27 -3.15 -18.67 14.54
N PRO A 28 -2.30 -19.70 14.31
CA PRO A 28 -0.84 -19.59 14.35
C PRO A 28 -0.26 -18.49 13.46
N TYR A 29 -0.86 -18.30 12.28
CA TYR A 29 -0.36 -17.35 11.29
C TYR A 29 -1.10 -16.03 11.29
N MET A 30 -2.08 -15.88 12.20
CA MET A 30 -2.83 -14.64 12.35
C MET A 30 -3.37 -14.17 10.99
N GLY A 31 -3.92 -15.08 10.21
CA GLY A 31 -4.51 -14.87 8.89
C GLY A 31 -3.54 -14.69 7.71
N PHE A 32 -2.22 -14.69 7.92
CA PHE A 32 -1.26 -14.51 6.82
C PHE A 32 -1.17 -15.74 5.89
N ASN A 33 -1.66 -16.88 6.36
CA ASN A 33 -1.84 -18.14 5.62
C ASN A 33 -3.21 -18.26 4.92
N ILE A 34 -4.10 -17.28 5.06
CA ILE A 34 -5.44 -17.34 4.48
C ILE A 34 -5.39 -16.88 3.02
N GLY A 35 -5.91 -17.74 2.14
CA GLY A 35 -6.04 -17.49 0.71
C GLY A 35 -7.45 -17.13 0.27
N SER A 36 -7.72 -17.29 -1.02
CA SER A 36 -9.04 -17.11 -1.63
C SER A 36 -9.21 -18.07 -2.80
N SER A 37 -10.42 -18.63 -2.98
CA SER A 37 -10.78 -19.48 -4.13
C SER A 37 -11.81 -18.82 -5.06
N VAL A 38 -12.22 -17.60 -4.74
CA VAL A 38 -13.37 -16.92 -5.35
C VAL A 38 -12.91 -15.98 -6.45
N LEU A 39 -12.97 -16.42 -7.71
CA LEU A 39 -13.10 -15.57 -8.90
C LEU A 39 -13.05 -16.46 -10.16
N ARG A 40 -13.79 -16.07 -11.21
CA ARG A 40 -13.71 -16.52 -12.63
C ARG A 40 -14.99 -17.20 -13.11
N GLN A 41 -15.35 -16.88 -14.36
CA GLN A 41 -16.35 -17.61 -15.15
C GLN A 41 -15.65 -18.35 -16.29
N ASN A 42 -16.13 -19.55 -16.62
CA ASN A 42 -15.72 -20.28 -17.82
C ASN A 42 -16.44 -19.72 -19.07
N HIS A 43 -16.15 -20.28 -20.26
CA HIS A 43 -16.80 -19.85 -21.50
C HIS A 43 -18.31 -20.19 -21.58
N GLN A 44 -18.82 -20.99 -20.63
CA GLN A 44 -20.24 -21.34 -20.49
C GLN A 44 -20.97 -20.40 -19.52
N GLY A 45 -20.24 -19.50 -18.85
CA GLY A 45 -20.78 -18.58 -17.84
C GLY A 45 -20.76 -19.13 -16.41
N ASP A 46 -20.34 -20.38 -16.22
CA ASP A 46 -20.27 -21.00 -14.89
C ASP A 46 -19.13 -20.42 -14.07
N ALA A 47 -19.39 -20.17 -12.79
CA ALA A 47 -18.35 -19.83 -11.84
C ALA A 47 -17.39 -21.01 -11.66
N ILE A 48 -16.09 -20.77 -11.87
CA ILE A 48 -15.03 -21.73 -11.61
C ILE A 48 -14.07 -21.15 -10.57
N PRO A 49 -13.45 -21.98 -9.72
CA PRO A 49 -12.56 -21.48 -8.69
C PRO A 49 -11.28 -20.90 -9.28
N PHE A 50 -10.78 -19.84 -8.65
CA PHE A 50 -9.44 -19.31 -8.84
C PHE A 50 -8.73 -19.28 -7.50
N TYR A 51 -7.73 -20.13 -7.36
CA TYR A 51 -7.02 -20.31 -6.09
C TYR A 51 -5.84 -19.36 -5.99
N PHE A 52 -5.88 -18.50 -4.97
CA PHE A 52 -4.74 -17.79 -4.42
C PHE A 52 -4.44 -18.36 -3.04
N GLU A 53 -3.27 -19.00 -2.86
CA GLU A 53 -3.03 -19.80 -1.64
C GLU A 53 -2.83 -18.99 -0.36
N SER A 54 -2.31 -17.76 -0.46
CA SER A 54 -2.02 -16.77 0.59
C SER A 54 -0.62 -16.16 0.39
N PRO A 55 -0.34 -14.97 0.95
CA PRO A 55 1.00 -14.41 0.93
C PRO A 55 2.06 -15.34 1.55
N LEU A 56 1.77 -16.00 2.69
CA LEU A 56 2.71 -16.90 3.34
C LEU A 56 3.11 -18.06 2.43
N ILE A 57 2.13 -18.82 1.94
CA ILE A 57 2.39 -20.00 1.10
C ILE A 57 3.11 -19.60 -0.19
N ARG A 58 2.75 -18.45 -0.78
CA ARG A 58 3.40 -17.95 -1.99
C ARG A 58 4.82 -17.44 -1.72
N LEU A 59 5.12 -16.86 -0.55
CA LEU A 59 6.51 -16.54 -0.16
C LEU A 59 7.38 -17.80 -0.06
N MET A 60 6.83 -18.88 0.50
CA MET A 60 7.52 -20.17 0.58
C MET A 60 7.76 -20.76 -0.81
N LYS A 61 6.71 -20.87 -1.64
CA LYS A 61 6.77 -21.47 -2.99
C LYS A 61 7.62 -20.65 -3.97
N ASP A 62 7.45 -19.32 -4.02
CA ASP A 62 8.08 -18.49 -5.06
C ASP A 62 9.49 -18.02 -4.70
N HIS A 63 9.83 -17.92 -3.40
CA HIS A 63 11.09 -17.33 -2.95
C HIS A 63 11.89 -18.20 -1.97
N GLY A 64 11.37 -19.37 -1.61
CA GLY A 64 12.03 -20.33 -0.72
C GLY A 64 12.11 -19.84 0.73
N TYR A 65 11.11 -19.07 1.18
CA TYR A 65 10.98 -18.77 2.60
C TYR A 65 10.47 -19.99 3.39
N VAL A 66 10.78 -20.04 4.68
CA VAL A 66 10.21 -21.00 5.64
C VAL A 66 9.50 -20.24 6.74
N ASP A 67 8.47 -20.82 7.36
CA ASP A 67 7.90 -20.23 8.57
C ASP A 67 8.82 -20.43 9.78
N ALA A 68 8.59 -19.63 10.82
CA ALA A 68 9.38 -19.66 12.04
C ALA A 68 8.82 -20.58 13.13
N PHE A 69 7.94 -21.53 12.80
CA PHE A 69 7.38 -22.48 13.75
C PHE A 69 7.95 -23.89 13.56
N LYS A 70 8.07 -24.63 14.66
CA LYS A 70 8.46 -26.03 14.68
C LYS A 70 7.98 -26.66 15.99
N ASP A 71 7.53 -27.91 15.94
CA ASP A 71 7.20 -28.73 17.13
C ASP A 71 6.30 -28.02 18.18
N GLY A 72 5.39 -27.16 17.74
CA GLY A 72 4.43 -26.44 18.61
C GLY A 72 4.94 -25.11 19.20
N GLY A 73 6.18 -24.70 18.91
CA GLY A 73 6.75 -23.42 19.31
C GLY A 73 7.39 -22.67 18.15
N TYR A 74 8.07 -21.56 18.46
CA TYR A 74 8.96 -20.92 17.49
C TYR A 74 10.25 -21.72 17.34
N LEU A 75 10.93 -21.59 16.20
CA LEU A 75 12.21 -22.28 15.93
C LEU A 75 13.26 -22.08 17.03
N ASP A 76 13.27 -20.91 17.67
CA ASP A 76 14.21 -20.51 18.72
C ASP A 76 13.69 -20.76 20.15
N ASP A 77 12.60 -21.53 20.30
CA ASP A 77 12.09 -21.91 21.61
C ASP A 77 13.13 -22.75 22.39
N PRO A 78 13.53 -22.35 23.61
CA PRO A 78 14.47 -23.11 24.43
C PRO A 78 14.00 -24.52 24.78
N LEU A 79 12.69 -24.79 24.73
CA LEU A 79 12.12 -26.12 24.97
C LEU A 79 12.35 -27.08 23.78
N GLN A 80 12.86 -26.60 22.65
CA GLN A 80 13.31 -27.47 21.56
C GLN A 80 14.72 -27.98 21.84
N ASP A 81 14.81 -29.29 22.10
CA ASP A 81 15.89 -30.06 22.74
C ASP A 81 17.29 -30.01 22.05
N ASN A 82 17.51 -29.15 21.05
CA ASN A 82 18.74 -29.14 20.25
C ASN A 82 19.35 -27.75 19.97
N ASN A 83 18.78 -26.66 20.49
CA ASN A 83 19.29 -25.31 20.20
C ASN A 83 20.45 -24.94 21.13
N LYS A 84 21.69 -25.17 20.67
CA LYS A 84 22.89 -24.66 21.36
C LYS A 84 22.86 -23.13 21.40
N THR A 85 22.99 -22.54 22.58
CA THR A 85 23.13 -21.09 22.78
C THR A 85 24.18 -20.51 21.83
N GLY A 86 23.88 -19.36 21.21
CA GLY A 86 24.77 -18.69 20.27
C GLY A 86 24.78 -19.26 18.84
N SER A 87 24.03 -20.34 18.58
CA SER A 87 23.92 -20.92 17.23
C SER A 87 22.90 -20.17 16.37
N ILE A 88 23.09 -20.25 15.05
CA ILE A 88 22.07 -19.82 14.07
C ILE A 88 20.98 -20.89 14.04
N ILE A 89 19.75 -20.50 14.35
CA ILE A 89 18.61 -21.39 14.50
C ILE A 89 17.65 -21.25 13.32
N ALA A 90 17.50 -20.05 12.78
CA ALA A 90 16.61 -19.75 11.67
C ALA A 90 17.39 -19.24 10.43
N PRO A 91 17.00 -19.63 9.21
CA PRO A 91 17.59 -19.07 8.01
C PRO A 91 17.16 -17.61 7.82
N ALA A 92 17.96 -16.81 7.10
CA ALA A 92 17.59 -15.43 6.75
C ALA A 92 16.25 -15.34 5.98
N LYS A 93 15.92 -16.37 5.19
CA LYS A 93 14.62 -16.48 4.51
C LYS A 93 13.57 -17.13 5.41
N SER A 94 13.27 -16.48 6.52
CA SER A 94 12.25 -16.92 7.48
C SER A 94 11.09 -15.94 7.56
N VAL A 95 9.86 -16.42 7.74
CA VAL A 95 8.66 -15.62 8.02
C VAL A 95 8.26 -15.81 9.47
N TRP A 96 8.24 -14.71 10.21
CA TRP A 96 7.88 -14.63 11.61
C TRP A 96 6.56 -13.90 11.75
N VAL A 97 5.72 -14.36 12.67
CA VAL A 97 4.44 -13.70 12.98
C VAL A 97 4.60 -12.99 14.32
N PHE A 98 4.43 -11.67 14.36
CA PHE A 98 4.47 -10.95 15.63
C PHE A 98 3.14 -11.10 16.34
N ARG A 99 3.07 -12.08 17.25
CA ARG A 99 1.84 -12.54 17.92
C ARG A 99 1.44 -11.70 19.14
N TYR A 100 1.40 -10.37 18.97
CA TYR A 100 1.22 -9.43 20.08
C TYR A 100 -0.17 -9.45 20.76
N TYR A 101 -1.15 -10.14 20.18
CA TYR A 101 -2.46 -10.33 20.81
C TYR A 101 -2.47 -11.39 21.91
N GLU A 102 -1.48 -12.28 21.98
CA GLU A 102 -1.47 -13.37 22.96
C GLU A 102 -1.56 -12.84 24.40
N ARG A 103 -0.87 -11.73 24.68
CA ARG A 103 -0.91 -11.09 26.01
C ARG A 103 -2.28 -10.51 26.36
N ALA A 104 -3.00 -9.98 25.36
CA ALA A 104 -4.31 -9.38 25.53
C ALA A 104 -5.47 -10.40 25.48
N SER A 105 -5.21 -11.62 25.01
CA SER A 105 -6.20 -12.69 24.90
C SER A 105 -6.59 -13.26 26.26
N GLU A 106 -7.82 -13.75 26.37
CA GLU A 106 -8.27 -14.53 27.54
C GLU A 106 -7.78 -15.99 27.48
N LEU A 107 -7.38 -16.48 26.31
CA LEU A 107 -6.91 -17.86 26.12
C LEU A 107 -5.49 -18.07 26.64
N LEU A 108 -4.60 -17.10 26.42
CA LEU A 108 -3.17 -17.22 26.73
C LEU A 108 -2.64 -16.07 27.60
N GLY A 109 -3.39 -14.98 27.73
CA GLY A 109 -2.96 -13.75 28.38
C GLY A 109 -3.79 -13.43 29.62
N ASN A 110 -3.90 -12.13 29.92
CA ASN A 110 -4.63 -11.63 31.08
C ASN A 110 -5.94 -10.89 30.72
N GLY A 111 -6.34 -10.93 29.44
CA GLY A 111 -7.52 -10.22 28.95
C GLY A 111 -7.38 -8.69 28.92
N GLN A 112 -6.19 -8.13 29.18
CA GLN A 112 -5.98 -6.68 29.24
C GLN A 112 -5.28 -6.18 27.97
N ARG A 113 -5.88 -5.16 27.34
CA ARG A 113 -5.26 -4.46 26.21
C ARG A 113 -4.14 -3.55 26.71
N VAL A 114 -3.08 -3.43 25.92
CA VAL A 114 -1.92 -2.57 26.18
C VAL A 114 -1.88 -1.38 25.23
N SER A 115 -1.00 -0.41 25.51
CA SER A 115 -0.85 0.79 24.68
C SER A 115 -0.15 0.53 23.32
N MET A 116 -0.28 1.47 22.39
CA MET A 116 0.42 1.43 21.09
C MET A 116 1.95 1.46 21.26
N GLU A 117 2.41 2.17 22.28
CA GLU A 117 3.81 2.27 22.65
C GLU A 117 4.34 0.95 23.23
N GLU A 118 3.55 0.26 24.06
CA GLU A 118 3.89 -1.09 24.54
C GLU A 118 3.97 -2.09 23.37
N PHE A 119 3.01 -2.08 22.44
CA PHE A 119 3.10 -2.94 21.24
C PHE A 119 4.36 -2.66 20.42
N ALA A 120 4.78 -1.39 20.34
CA ALA A 120 6.00 -1.00 19.63
C ALA A 120 7.29 -1.44 20.36
N LEU A 121 7.30 -1.43 21.70
CA LEU A 121 8.38 -2.01 22.50
C LEU A 121 8.44 -3.52 22.35
N ASP A 122 7.30 -4.20 22.36
CA ASP A 122 7.23 -5.65 22.13
C ASP A 122 7.70 -5.99 20.71
N LEU A 123 7.43 -5.13 19.71
CA LEU A 123 7.98 -5.29 18.37
C LEU A 123 9.52 -5.16 18.37
N ARG A 124 10.10 -4.25 19.17
CA ARG A 124 11.55 -4.17 19.37
C ARG A 124 12.11 -5.48 19.94
N ARG A 125 11.49 -6.01 21.02
CA ARG A 125 11.86 -7.31 21.62
C ARG A 125 11.86 -8.41 20.57
N PHE A 126 10.79 -8.46 19.79
CA PHE A 126 10.62 -9.47 18.75
C PHE A 126 11.66 -9.36 17.64
N ILE A 127 11.99 -8.15 17.18
CA ILE A 127 13.05 -7.93 16.18
C ILE A 127 14.43 -8.39 16.69
N LEU A 128 14.76 -8.12 17.96
CA LEU A 128 16.01 -8.57 18.57
C LEU A 128 16.06 -10.09 18.71
N ARG A 129 14.94 -10.72 19.09
CA ARG A 129 14.79 -12.17 19.07
C ARG A 129 15.05 -12.76 17.68
N VAL A 130 14.44 -12.20 16.64
CA VAL A 130 14.66 -12.63 15.24
C VAL A 130 16.11 -12.43 14.83
N ARG A 131 16.75 -11.33 15.24
CA ARG A 131 18.19 -11.11 15.01
C ARG A 131 19.00 -12.24 15.60
N ASP A 132 18.81 -12.54 16.87
CA ASP A 132 19.62 -13.52 17.57
C ASP A 132 19.38 -14.94 17.02
N ALA A 133 18.14 -15.28 16.69
CA ALA A 133 17.80 -16.56 16.04
C ALA A 133 18.42 -16.71 14.64
N THR A 134 18.59 -15.63 13.88
CA THR A 134 19.09 -15.67 12.49
C THR A 134 20.60 -15.40 12.38
N CYS A 135 21.19 -14.78 13.40
CA CYS A 135 22.61 -14.41 13.40
C CYS A 135 23.46 -15.27 14.36
N GLY A 136 22.85 -15.89 15.37
CA GLY A 136 23.60 -16.50 16.48
C GLY A 136 24.53 -15.46 17.12
N ASP A 137 25.74 -15.87 17.48
CA ASP A 137 26.79 -14.96 18.01
C ASP A 137 27.69 -14.34 16.93
N ASN A 138 27.36 -14.51 15.64
CA ASN A 138 28.19 -13.99 14.57
C ASN A 138 28.08 -12.45 14.47
N PRO A 139 29.17 -11.69 14.72
CA PRO A 139 29.13 -10.22 14.76
C PRO A 139 28.89 -9.60 13.37
N ASP A 140 29.42 -10.19 12.31
CA ASP A 140 29.23 -9.70 10.93
C ASP A 140 27.77 -9.85 10.48
N LEU A 141 27.11 -10.94 10.89
CA LEU A 141 25.68 -11.12 10.64
C LEU A 141 24.84 -10.12 11.43
N LYS A 142 25.13 -9.90 12.71
CA LYS A 142 24.43 -8.89 13.54
C LYS A 142 24.60 -7.48 13.00
N ALA A 143 25.80 -7.10 12.56
CA ALA A 143 26.08 -5.79 11.96
C ALA A 143 25.28 -5.53 10.68
N ASN A 144 25.05 -6.58 9.88
CA ASN A 144 24.31 -6.52 8.62
C ASN A 144 22.83 -6.95 8.76
N PHE A 145 22.34 -7.15 9.99
CA PHE A 145 20.99 -7.62 10.22
C PHE A 145 19.96 -6.57 9.81
N LYS A 146 18.97 -7.04 9.04
CA LYS A 146 17.76 -6.29 8.73
C LYS A 146 16.55 -7.22 8.74
N VAL A 147 15.35 -6.63 8.82
CA VAL A 147 14.07 -7.30 8.61
C VAL A 147 13.20 -6.53 7.62
N HIS A 148 12.27 -7.23 6.97
CA HIS A 148 11.13 -6.60 6.32
C HIS A 148 9.91 -6.66 7.23
N LEU A 149 9.21 -5.54 7.39
CA LEU A 149 7.93 -5.50 8.07
C LEU A 149 6.80 -5.58 7.04
N VAL A 150 5.90 -6.54 7.22
CA VAL A 150 4.68 -6.68 6.43
C VAL A 150 3.50 -6.52 7.36
N ALA A 151 2.82 -5.39 7.27
CA ALA A 151 1.84 -4.99 8.26
C ALA A 151 0.45 -4.86 7.65
N HIS A 152 -0.58 -5.24 8.40
CA HIS A 152 -1.98 -5.06 8.01
C HIS A 152 -2.66 -4.08 8.96
N SER A 153 -3.47 -3.15 8.44
CA SER A 153 -4.31 -2.25 9.23
C SER A 153 -3.52 -1.56 10.37
N MET A 154 -3.98 -1.64 11.62
CA MET A 154 -3.29 -1.11 12.81
C MET A 154 -1.85 -1.61 13.00
N GLY A 155 -1.49 -2.79 12.49
CA GLY A 155 -0.10 -3.29 12.55
C GLY A 155 0.89 -2.33 11.87
N GLY A 156 0.44 -1.58 10.86
CA GLY A 156 1.26 -0.55 10.23
C GLY A 156 1.46 0.67 11.14
N LEU A 157 0.51 0.97 12.02
CA LEU A 157 0.66 2.00 13.06
C LEU A 157 1.58 1.54 14.19
N VAL A 158 1.56 0.26 14.56
CA VAL A 158 2.52 -0.32 15.52
C VAL A 158 3.93 -0.22 14.94
N SER A 159 4.09 -0.59 13.66
CA SER A 159 5.36 -0.46 12.93
C SER A 159 5.85 0.99 12.88
N ARG A 160 4.94 1.96 12.68
CA ARG A 160 5.27 3.39 12.70
C ARG A 160 5.62 3.90 14.09
N CYS A 161 4.90 3.49 15.13
CA CYS A 161 5.23 3.81 16.52
C CYS A 161 6.63 3.30 16.87
N TYR A 162 6.96 2.07 16.46
CA TYR A 162 8.31 1.52 16.60
C TYR A 162 9.39 2.40 15.91
N LEU A 163 9.16 2.80 14.66
CA LEU A 163 10.12 3.55 13.86
C LEU A 163 10.24 5.03 14.28
N GLN A 164 9.11 5.71 14.47
CA GLN A 164 9.03 7.15 14.72
C GLN A 164 9.16 7.51 16.20
N ASN A 165 8.75 6.62 17.11
CA ASN A 165 8.81 6.85 18.55
C ASN A 165 9.94 6.06 19.20
N ILE A 166 9.77 4.73 19.37
CA ILE A 166 10.67 3.90 20.18
C ILE A 166 12.12 3.97 19.70
N CYS A 167 12.35 3.82 18.39
CA CYS A 167 13.72 3.86 17.86
C CYS A 167 14.37 5.25 17.91
N ARG A 168 13.61 6.34 18.04
CA ARG A 168 14.17 7.71 18.06
C ARG A 168 14.33 8.27 19.46
N HIS A 169 13.41 7.90 20.35
CA HIS A 169 13.24 8.55 21.64
C HIS A 169 13.44 7.61 22.84
N GLY A 170 13.69 6.32 22.61
CA GLY A 170 13.81 5.32 23.67
C GLY A 170 12.44 4.83 24.13
N ALA A 171 12.44 4.07 25.23
CA ALA A 171 11.20 3.59 25.83
C ALA A 171 10.47 4.72 26.57
N PRO A 172 9.13 4.83 26.45
CA PRO A 172 8.36 5.73 27.29
C PRO A 172 8.54 5.43 28.78
N GLN A 173 8.47 6.49 29.59
CA GLN A 173 8.60 6.40 31.03
C GLN A 173 7.60 5.38 31.63
N GLY A 174 8.11 4.47 32.46
CA GLY A 174 7.30 3.46 33.16
C GLY A 174 7.10 2.15 32.39
N LEU A 175 7.60 2.03 31.17
CA LEU A 175 7.61 0.78 30.42
C LEU A 175 8.97 0.08 30.54
N ASP A 176 8.95 -1.25 30.64
CA ASP A 176 10.18 -2.06 30.74
C ASP A 176 10.94 -2.07 29.40
N ASP A 177 12.18 -1.62 29.42
CA ASP A 177 13.11 -1.59 28.29
C ASP A 177 14.34 -2.49 28.49
N THR A 178 14.30 -3.37 29.50
CA THR A 178 15.39 -4.29 29.81
C THR A 178 15.76 -5.13 28.58
N GLY A 179 17.03 -5.03 28.16
CA GLY A 179 17.56 -5.80 27.03
C GLY A 179 17.14 -5.29 25.65
N LEU A 180 16.53 -4.10 25.52
CA LEU A 180 16.09 -3.58 24.22
C LEU A 180 17.16 -2.85 23.41
N GLU A 181 18.35 -2.65 23.98
CA GLU A 181 19.44 -1.93 23.33
C GLU A 181 18.98 -0.55 22.80
N LEU A 182 18.17 0.16 23.59
CA LEU A 182 17.70 1.50 23.29
C LEU A 182 18.60 2.53 23.98
N ALA A 183 18.98 3.58 23.25
CA ALA A 183 19.76 4.68 23.79
C ALA A 183 18.82 5.80 24.28
N ASP A 184 19.05 6.29 25.49
CA ASP A 184 18.32 7.44 26.02
C ASP A 184 18.63 8.71 25.23
N GLY A 185 17.57 9.36 24.74
CA GLY A 185 17.66 10.66 24.06
C GLY A 185 18.40 10.65 22.71
N LYS A 186 18.68 9.49 22.12
CA LYS A 186 19.33 9.35 20.81
C LYS A 186 18.68 8.26 19.95
N PRO A 187 18.68 8.41 18.61
CA PRO A 187 18.20 7.36 17.72
C PRO A 187 19.01 6.06 17.88
N SER A 188 18.28 4.96 18.09
CA SER A 188 18.77 3.60 18.09
C SER A 188 18.55 2.95 16.72
N PRO A 189 19.40 2.00 16.28
CA PRO A 189 19.21 1.32 14.99
C PRO A 189 17.85 0.60 14.93
N HIS A 190 17.01 0.90 13.94
CA HIS A 190 15.67 0.30 13.83
C HIS A 190 15.65 -1.09 13.17
N TYR A 191 16.73 -1.52 12.52
CA TYR A 191 16.86 -2.81 11.80
C TYR A 191 15.86 -3.09 10.65
N VAL A 192 14.86 -2.24 10.39
CA VAL A 192 13.93 -2.40 9.26
C VAL A 192 14.58 -1.98 7.93
N ASP A 193 14.54 -2.85 6.92
CA ASP A 193 14.94 -2.52 5.54
C ASP A 193 13.79 -1.96 4.72
N LYS A 194 12.60 -2.58 4.79
CA LYS A 194 11.39 -2.18 4.05
C LYS A 194 10.14 -2.42 4.91
N LEU A 195 9.16 -1.52 4.79
CA LEU A 195 7.85 -1.62 5.42
C LEU A 195 6.77 -1.69 4.33
N PHE A 196 6.01 -2.77 4.26
CA PHE A 196 4.86 -2.91 3.38
C PHE A 196 3.58 -2.88 4.21
N THR A 197 2.61 -2.02 3.89
CA THR A 197 1.34 -1.91 4.60
C THR A 197 0.14 -2.31 3.73
N TYR A 198 -0.78 -3.08 4.31
CA TYR A 198 -2.09 -3.41 3.75
C TYR A 198 -3.16 -2.59 4.46
N GLY A 199 -3.74 -1.59 3.80
CA GLY A 199 -4.91 -0.84 4.30
C GLY A 199 -4.67 -0.09 5.63
N THR A 200 -3.43 0.25 5.97
CA THR A 200 -3.14 0.94 7.24
C THR A 200 -3.74 2.36 7.26
N PRO A 201 -4.49 2.75 8.30
CA PRO A 201 -5.05 4.10 8.43
C PRO A 201 -3.98 5.11 8.87
N HIS A 202 -3.04 5.41 7.98
CA HIS A 202 -1.91 6.32 8.22
C HIS A 202 -2.32 7.73 8.63
N LYS A 203 -3.54 8.17 8.26
CA LYS A 203 -4.15 9.45 8.67
C LYS A 203 -5.41 9.26 9.52
N GLY A 204 -5.54 8.13 10.21
CA GLY A 204 -6.69 7.80 11.04
C GLY A 204 -7.90 7.28 10.26
N ILE A 205 -8.96 6.97 10.99
CA ILE A 205 -10.25 6.51 10.46
C ILE A 205 -11.26 7.65 10.59
N ASP A 206 -12.04 7.89 9.54
CA ASP A 206 -13.10 8.90 9.54
C ASP A 206 -14.48 8.20 9.54
N PHE A 207 -15.38 8.67 10.39
CA PHE A 207 -16.75 8.20 10.54
C PHE A 207 -17.71 9.38 10.27
N LEU A 208 -18.52 9.29 9.21
CA LEU A 208 -19.42 10.34 8.74
C LEU A 208 -18.70 11.67 8.43
N GLY A 209 -17.48 11.59 7.89
CA GLY A 209 -16.66 12.77 7.53
C GLY A 209 -16.00 13.46 8.73
N ILE A 210 -16.14 12.91 9.94
CA ILE A 210 -15.47 13.38 11.16
C ILE A 210 -14.49 12.30 11.60
N ASN A 211 -13.33 12.66 12.14
CA ASN A 211 -12.41 11.66 12.69
C ASN A 211 -13.07 10.90 13.85
N VAL A 212 -12.76 9.61 14.04
CA VAL A 212 -13.37 8.81 15.13
C VAL A 212 -13.23 9.53 16.48
N PRO A 213 -14.32 9.72 17.26
CA PRO A 213 -14.27 10.49 18.49
C PRO A 213 -13.39 9.79 19.54
N ASP A 214 -12.58 10.56 20.25
CA ASP A 214 -11.90 10.08 21.45
C ASP A 214 -12.90 10.05 22.62
N LEU A 215 -13.26 8.84 23.06
CA LEU A 215 -14.19 8.62 24.18
C LEU A 215 -13.45 8.44 25.52
N GLY A 216 -12.13 8.62 25.55
CA GLY A 216 -11.32 8.52 26.75
C GLY A 216 -11.51 7.18 27.49
N PRO A 217 -11.79 7.17 28.81
CA PRO A 217 -11.97 5.95 29.60
C PRO A 217 -13.12 5.03 29.13
N LEU A 218 -14.03 5.52 28.29
CA LEU A 218 -15.14 4.74 27.74
C LEU A 218 -14.76 3.98 26.45
N ASP A 219 -13.55 4.22 25.91
CA ASP A 219 -13.03 3.54 24.73
C ASP A 219 -12.50 2.14 25.04
N ARG A 220 -13.41 1.24 25.39
CA ARG A 220 -13.11 -0.18 25.71
C ARG A 220 -12.48 -0.96 24.55
N PHE A 221 -12.53 -0.41 23.34
CA PHE A 221 -12.02 -1.03 22.13
C PHE A 221 -10.71 -0.38 21.66
N GLN A 222 -10.23 0.72 22.26
CA GLN A 222 -9.05 1.45 21.77
C GLN A 222 -9.19 2.02 20.35
N VAL A 223 -10.40 2.43 19.96
CA VAL A 223 -10.69 3.10 18.69
C VAL A 223 -10.04 4.49 18.62
N SER A 224 -9.80 5.13 19.77
CA SER A 224 -9.01 6.35 19.92
C SER A 224 -7.61 6.24 19.30
N ASN A 225 -7.04 5.05 19.15
CA ASN A 225 -5.75 4.87 18.45
C ASN A 225 -5.78 5.31 16.97
N PHE A 226 -6.97 5.48 16.40
CA PHE A 226 -7.19 5.99 15.04
C PHE A 226 -7.63 7.47 15.01
N HIS A 227 -7.73 8.12 16.18
CA HIS A 227 -7.94 9.55 16.31
C HIS A 227 -6.63 10.31 16.12
N ARG A 228 -6.62 11.37 15.32
CA ARG A 228 -5.40 12.05 14.87
C ARG A 228 -4.58 12.61 16.02
N ASP A 229 -5.19 13.12 17.08
CA ASP A 229 -4.45 13.66 18.22
C ASP A 229 -3.71 12.55 18.96
N ARG A 230 -4.39 11.43 19.26
CA ARG A 230 -3.77 10.26 19.85
C ARG A 230 -2.68 9.68 18.95
N MET A 231 -2.88 9.67 17.63
CA MET A 231 -1.84 9.29 16.68
C MET A 231 -0.60 10.17 16.78
N ARG A 232 -0.75 11.49 16.92
CA ARG A 232 0.39 12.41 17.08
C ARG A 232 1.19 12.11 18.34
N GLU A 233 0.52 11.77 19.44
CA GLU A 233 1.16 11.42 20.71
C GLU A 233 2.05 10.18 20.59
N TYR A 234 1.49 9.04 20.15
CA TYR A 234 2.28 7.79 20.10
C TYR A 234 3.28 7.77 18.95
N LEU A 235 3.09 8.57 17.89
CA LEU A 235 4.07 8.76 16.82
C LEU A 235 5.09 9.85 17.10
N LYS A 236 4.96 10.59 18.22
CA LYS A 236 5.81 11.72 18.60
C LYS A 236 5.89 12.84 17.54
N ILE A 237 4.78 13.13 16.88
CA ILE A 237 4.68 14.22 15.89
C ILE A 237 4.21 15.48 16.64
N SER A 238 5.15 16.30 17.12
CA SER A 238 4.84 17.52 17.87
C SER A 238 4.53 18.73 16.99
N ASP A 239 5.18 18.87 15.83
CA ASP A 239 4.99 20.01 14.93
C ASP A 239 3.65 19.92 14.19
N GLU A 240 2.70 20.80 14.52
CA GLU A 240 1.36 20.84 13.93
C GLU A 240 1.34 21.00 12.40
N SER A 241 2.41 21.55 11.81
CA SER A 241 2.55 21.66 10.35
C SER A 241 2.83 20.32 9.66
N VAL A 242 3.34 19.33 10.40
CA VAL A 242 3.61 17.98 9.91
C VAL A 242 2.33 17.16 9.95
N GLY A 243 1.93 16.62 8.79
CA GLY A 243 0.76 15.76 8.70
C GLY A 243 0.92 14.47 9.51
N VAL A 244 -0.15 13.99 10.12
CA VAL A 244 -0.14 12.72 10.89
C VAL A 244 0.27 11.50 10.05
N ASN A 245 0.10 11.56 8.74
CA ASN A 245 0.53 10.53 7.81
C ASN A 245 1.97 10.74 7.28
N GLU A 246 2.75 11.66 7.84
CA GLU A 246 4.17 11.79 7.52
C GLU A 246 5.01 10.86 8.42
N LEU A 247 6.15 10.41 7.90
CA LEU A 247 7.11 9.59 8.65
C LEU A 247 8.07 10.43 9.49
N ASP A 248 8.07 11.76 9.30
CA ASP A 248 8.81 12.74 10.11
C ASP A 248 10.31 12.39 10.29
N GLY A 249 10.95 11.89 9.23
CA GLY A 249 12.36 11.46 9.29
C GLY A 249 12.63 10.19 10.11
N GLY A 250 11.62 9.54 10.69
CA GLY A 250 11.79 8.28 11.42
C GLY A 250 11.96 7.06 10.52
N PHE A 251 11.59 7.16 9.25
CA PHE A 251 11.86 6.14 8.24
C PHE A 251 11.83 6.74 6.84
N ASP A 252 12.61 6.18 5.92
CA ASP A 252 12.65 6.61 4.52
C ASP A 252 11.30 6.34 3.84
N PRO A 253 10.57 7.36 3.34
CA PRO A 253 9.31 7.18 2.63
C PRO A 253 9.41 6.25 1.43
N ASP A 254 10.54 6.22 0.72
CA ASP A 254 10.75 5.34 -0.43
C ASP A 254 10.75 3.86 -0.03
N ARG A 255 11.10 3.55 1.22
CA ARG A 255 11.13 2.20 1.80
C ARG A 255 9.84 1.82 2.53
N CYS A 256 8.81 2.67 2.48
CA CYS A 256 7.46 2.35 2.94
C CYS A 256 6.50 2.25 1.76
N PHE A 257 5.89 1.07 1.53
CA PHE A 257 4.90 0.87 0.47
C PHE A 257 3.50 0.75 1.05
N CYS A 258 2.55 1.54 0.55
CA CYS A 258 1.16 1.49 0.98
C CYS A 258 0.28 0.82 -0.08
N PHE A 259 -0.21 -0.38 0.21
CA PHE A 259 -1.19 -1.09 -0.61
C PHE A 259 -2.61 -0.86 -0.08
N ILE A 260 -3.45 -0.26 -0.92
CA ILE A 260 -4.69 0.39 -0.51
C ILE A 260 -5.89 -0.31 -1.16
N GLY A 261 -6.95 -0.55 -0.38
CA GLY A 261 -8.21 -1.08 -0.89
C GLY A 261 -9.17 0.00 -1.35
N SER A 262 -10.14 -0.38 -2.17
CA SER A 262 -11.18 0.51 -2.67
C SER A 262 -12.55 -0.16 -2.80
N ASN A 263 -12.72 -1.35 -2.24
CA ASN A 263 -13.99 -2.07 -2.31
C ASN A 263 -14.70 -2.03 -0.96
N TYR A 264 -15.49 -0.98 -0.75
CA TYR A 264 -16.29 -0.81 0.46
C TYR A 264 -17.55 -1.69 0.51
N LYS A 265 -18.03 -2.18 -0.65
CA LYS A 265 -19.28 -2.95 -0.74
C LYS A 265 -19.14 -4.34 -0.10
N ASP A 266 -17.96 -4.94 -0.24
CA ASP A 266 -17.69 -6.32 0.21
C ASP A 266 -17.10 -6.43 1.63
N TYR A 267 -17.14 -5.36 2.43
CA TYR A 267 -16.61 -5.36 3.80
C TYR A 267 -17.70 -5.41 4.88
N GLU A 268 -18.05 -6.59 5.38
CA GLU A 268 -19.12 -6.76 6.37
C GLU A 268 -18.66 -6.74 7.85
N ALA A 269 -17.36 -6.77 8.09
CA ALA A 269 -16.80 -6.75 9.44
C ALA A 269 -16.82 -5.33 10.03
N PHE A 270 -16.89 -5.22 11.36
CA PHE A 270 -16.89 -3.95 12.10
C PHE A 270 -18.14 -3.10 11.88
N PHE A 271 -19.26 -3.54 12.49
CA PHE A 271 -20.61 -2.92 12.48
C PHE A 271 -21.05 -2.47 11.07
N SER A 272 -22.09 -3.06 10.49
CA SER A 272 -22.70 -2.67 9.20
C SER A 272 -22.97 -1.15 8.98
N LEU A 273 -22.79 -0.34 10.02
CA LEU A 273 -22.68 1.12 10.06
C LEU A 273 -21.42 1.72 9.39
N SER A 274 -20.25 1.07 9.42
CA SER A 274 -18.98 1.59 8.86
C SER A 274 -19.06 1.82 7.34
N LYS A 275 -19.77 0.92 6.61
CA LYS A 275 -20.10 1.06 5.18
C LYS A 275 -20.83 2.36 4.85
N ARG A 276 -21.71 2.83 5.75
CA ARG A 276 -22.49 4.07 5.56
C ARG A 276 -21.71 5.33 5.96
N ALA A 277 -20.66 5.18 6.78
CA ALA A 277 -19.98 6.29 7.44
C ALA A 277 -18.70 6.75 6.73
N THR A 278 -17.93 5.85 6.12
CA THR A 278 -16.67 6.18 5.45
C THR A 278 -16.90 6.76 4.05
N GLY A 279 -17.98 6.37 3.38
CA GLY A 279 -18.28 6.82 2.01
C GLY A 279 -17.53 6.01 0.95
N PRO A 280 -17.78 6.32 -0.34
CA PRO A 280 -17.52 5.40 -1.45
C PRO A 280 -16.04 5.22 -1.85
N ALA A 281 -15.15 6.11 -1.41
CA ALA A 281 -13.71 6.08 -1.71
C ALA A 281 -12.89 5.38 -0.60
N SER A 282 -13.31 4.18 -0.17
CA SER A 282 -12.70 3.40 0.92
C SER A 282 -12.62 1.90 0.62
N ASP A 283 -11.90 1.17 1.47
CA ASP A 283 -11.90 -0.31 1.47
C ASP A 283 -12.99 -0.91 2.38
N GLY A 284 -13.94 -0.09 2.83
CA GLY A 284 -14.98 -0.43 3.79
C GLY A 284 -14.67 0.00 5.23
N LEU A 285 -13.40 0.31 5.53
CA LEU A 285 -12.98 0.81 6.84
C LEU A 285 -12.12 2.08 6.72
N VAL A 286 -11.13 2.07 5.82
CA VAL A 286 -10.14 3.12 5.68
C VAL A 286 -10.32 3.82 4.34
N MET A 287 -10.43 5.15 4.40
CA MET A 287 -10.47 6.00 3.21
C MET A 287 -9.17 5.91 2.44
N ILE A 288 -9.24 5.88 1.10
CA ILE A 288 -8.04 5.94 0.22
C ILE A 288 -7.17 7.14 0.58
N ALA A 289 -7.79 8.27 0.93
CA ALA A 289 -7.10 9.51 1.34
C ALA A 289 -6.30 9.38 2.65
N ASN A 290 -6.65 8.41 3.51
CA ASN A 290 -6.01 8.18 4.80
C ASN A 290 -5.08 6.96 4.80
N ALA A 291 -5.09 6.17 3.73
CA ALA A 291 -4.42 4.86 3.66
C ALA A 291 -2.96 4.91 3.16
N TYR A 292 -2.30 6.08 3.20
CA TYR A 292 -0.90 6.19 2.78
C TYR A 292 -0.10 7.17 3.61
N THR A 293 1.19 6.89 3.76
CA THR A 293 2.17 7.88 4.20
C THR A 293 2.53 8.84 3.07
N LYS A 294 2.76 10.11 3.41
CA LYS A 294 3.18 11.12 2.42
C LYS A 294 4.48 10.70 1.74
N ASP A 295 4.58 10.98 0.44
CA ASP A 295 5.71 10.67 -0.45
C ASP A 295 6.05 9.19 -0.68
N SER A 296 5.46 8.29 0.10
CA SER A 296 5.65 6.85 -0.05
C SER A 296 5.05 6.26 -1.34
N PRO A 297 5.73 5.27 -1.94
CA PRO A 297 5.14 4.40 -2.94
C PRO A 297 3.77 3.85 -2.53
N ARG A 298 2.79 3.97 -3.43
CA ARG A 298 1.45 3.43 -3.20
C ARG A 298 0.78 2.96 -4.47
N ALA A 299 -0.05 1.93 -4.31
CA ALA A 299 -0.95 1.41 -5.32
C ALA A 299 -2.31 1.07 -4.70
N VAL A 300 -3.38 1.20 -5.48
CA VAL A 300 -4.76 0.91 -5.06
C VAL A 300 -5.25 -0.32 -5.80
N SER A 301 -6.06 -1.16 -5.16
CA SER A 301 -6.77 -2.27 -5.82
C SER A 301 -8.20 -2.37 -5.32
N HIS A 302 -9.11 -2.85 -6.17
CA HIS A 302 -10.51 -3.06 -5.80
C HIS A 302 -10.68 -4.29 -4.88
N ARG A 303 -10.25 -4.12 -3.63
CA ARG A 303 -10.26 -5.11 -2.56
C ARG A 303 -10.79 -4.49 -1.27
N SER A 304 -11.45 -5.30 -0.46
CA SER A 304 -11.98 -4.90 0.86
C SER A 304 -10.86 -4.91 1.90
N HIS A 305 -11.11 -4.30 3.06
CA HIS A 305 -10.11 -4.23 4.12
C HIS A 305 -9.66 -5.62 4.63
N SER A 306 -10.61 -6.56 4.73
CA SER A 306 -10.41 -7.97 5.09
C SER A 306 -11.47 -8.88 4.44
N GLY A 307 -11.46 -10.18 4.77
CA GLY A 307 -12.40 -11.17 4.23
C GLY A 307 -11.91 -11.86 2.95
N HIS A 308 -12.81 -12.59 2.27
CA HIS A 308 -12.47 -13.38 1.07
C HIS A 308 -12.00 -12.54 -0.12
N PHE A 309 -12.44 -11.28 -0.18
CA PHE A 309 -12.01 -10.28 -1.17
C PHE A 309 -11.01 -9.26 -0.59
N GLY A 310 -10.44 -9.58 0.57
CA GLY A 310 -9.58 -8.71 1.35
C GLY A 310 -8.23 -8.42 0.71
N LEU A 311 -7.59 -7.34 1.15
CA LEU A 311 -6.28 -6.90 0.67
C LEU A 311 -5.18 -7.96 0.83
N VAL A 312 -5.07 -8.57 2.02
CA VAL A 312 -4.07 -9.61 2.33
C VAL A 312 -4.35 -10.89 1.52
N ASN A 313 -5.62 -11.26 1.38
CA ASN A 313 -6.07 -12.49 0.73
C ASN A 313 -6.18 -12.35 -0.79
N SER A 314 -5.36 -11.48 -1.41
CA SER A 314 -5.44 -11.17 -2.83
C SER A 314 -4.12 -11.36 -3.57
N GLU A 315 -4.21 -11.94 -4.77
CA GLU A 315 -3.08 -12.05 -5.69
C GLU A 315 -2.50 -10.66 -6.02
N SER A 316 -3.32 -9.63 -6.20
CA SER A 316 -2.86 -8.24 -6.38
C SER A 316 -1.99 -7.75 -5.21
N GLY A 317 -2.39 -8.05 -3.98
CA GLY A 317 -1.65 -7.70 -2.77
C GLY A 317 -0.33 -8.43 -2.66
N TYR A 318 -0.31 -9.73 -2.95
CA TYR A 318 0.93 -10.51 -2.97
C TYR A 318 1.88 -10.07 -4.09
N GLN A 319 1.35 -9.80 -5.28
CA GLN A 319 2.16 -9.40 -6.43
C GLN A 319 2.81 -8.01 -6.22
N ASN A 320 2.15 -7.09 -5.50
CA ASN A 320 2.77 -5.85 -5.01
C ASN A 320 3.83 -6.12 -3.93
N LEU A 321 3.49 -6.92 -2.90
CA LEU A 321 4.40 -7.28 -1.81
C LEU A 321 5.73 -7.85 -2.34
N ARG A 322 5.67 -8.92 -3.12
CA ARG A 322 6.87 -9.61 -3.61
C ARG A 322 7.75 -8.71 -4.49
N ARG A 323 7.16 -7.78 -5.25
CA ARG A 323 7.91 -6.89 -6.14
C ARG A 323 8.47 -5.71 -5.37
N PHE A 324 7.79 -5.24 -4.33
CA PHE A 324 8.36 -4.24 -3.44
C PHE A 324 9.54 -4.82 -2.63
N LEU A 325 9.40 -6.03 -2.09
CA LEU A 325 10.49 -6.64 -1.31
C LEU A 325 11.68 -7.04 -2.20
N PHE A 326 11.42 -7.76 -3.30
CA PHE A 326 12.44 -8.46 -4.08
C PHE A 326 12.55 -7.99 -5.54
N GLY A 327 11.82 -6.95 -5.91
CA GLY A 327 11.90 -6.36 -7.23
C GLY A 327 13.25 -5.72 -7.49
N SER A 328 13.41 -5.28 -8.72
CA SER A 328 14.68 -4.75 -9.24
C SER A 328 14.54 -3.39 -9.90
N LEU A 329 13.31 -2.99 -10.21
CA LEU A 329 12.99 -1.67 -10.76
C LEU A 329 11.79 -1.12 -10.02
N ARG A 330 11.83 0.19 -9.79
CA ARG A 330 10.70 1.00 -9.36
C ARG A 330 10.21 1.83 -10.53
N ILE A 331 8.89 1.99 -10.62
CA ILE A 331 8.20 2.80 -11.62
C ILE A 331 7.26 3.73 -10.90
N LYS A 332 7.41 5.03 -11.11
CA LYS A 332 6.46 6.05 -10.66
C LYS A 332 5.77 6.67 -11.87
N ALA A 333 4.43 6.68 -11.86
CA ALA A 333 3.62 7.26 -12.91
C ALA A 333 2.89 8.52 -12.40
N VAL A 334 3.10 9.64 -13.08
CA VAL A 334 2.47 10.93 -12.77
C VAL A 334 1.86 11.51 -14.04
N LEU A 335 0.61 11.96 -13.95
CA LEU A 335 -0.07 12.66 -15.03
C LEU A 335 0.09 14.17 -14.87
N TYR A 336 0.62 14.82 -15.90
CA TYR A 336 0.62 16.27 -16.05
C TYR A 336 -0.46 16.65 -17.06
N VAL A 337 -1.32 17.58 -16.66
CA VAL A 337 -2.40 18.09 -17.49
C VAL A 337 -2.00 19.47 -17.97
N ASP A 338 -1.82 19.61 -19.27
CA ASP A 338 -1.37 20.86 -19.89
C ASP A 338 -2.57 21.74 -20.25
N ARG A 339 -3.66 21.12 -20.71
CA ARG A 339 -4.90 21.80 -21.09
C ARG A 339 -6.10 20.88 -20.95
N VAL A 340 -7.23 21.47 -20.54
CA VAL A 340 -8.57 20.92 -20.76
C VAL A 340 -9.34 21.91 -21.61
N ASP A 341 -10.08 21.39 -22.58
CA ASP A 341 -10.92 22.20 -23.45
C ASP A 341 -12.38 22.01 -23.03
N LEU A 342 -13.07 23.11 -22.74
CA LEU A 342 -14.47 23.08 -22.30
C LEU A 342 -15.42 22.78 -23.49
N PRO A 343 -16.60 22.18 -23.25
CA PRO A 343 -17.67 22.16 -24.24
C PRO A 343 -18.04 23.58 -24.70
N PRO A 344 -18.49 23.79 -25.95
CA PRO A 344 -18.78 25.12 -26.48
C PRO A 344 -19.74 25.94 -25.59
N GLY A 345 -20.83 25.34 -25.10
CA GLY A 345 -21.78 26.03 -24.24
C GLY A 345 -21.18 26.45 -22.90
N VAL A 346 -20.33 25.61 -22.30
CA VAL A 346 -19.64 25.91 -21.05
C VAL A 346 -18.57 26.99 -21.24
N GLN A 347 -17.83 26.93 -22.36
CA GLN A 347 -16.82 27.93 -22.72
C GLN A 347 -17.45 29.33 -22.87
N ASP A 348 -18.57 29.45 -23.57
CA ASP A 348 -19.29 30.73 -23.73
C ASP A 348 -19.67 31.34 -22.38
N LYS A 349 -20.14 30.53 -21.42
CA LYS A 349 -20.46 30.99 -20.07
C LYS A 349 -19.21 31.41 -19.29
N PHE A 350 -18.13 30.63 -19.40
CA PHE A 350 -16.84 30.93 -18.78
C PHE A 350 -16.28 32.27 -19.29
N ASP A 351 -16.29 32.48 -20.60
CA ASP A 351 -15.80 33.71 -21.25
C ASP A 351 -16.62 34.94 -20.85
N LYS A 352 -17.91 34.75 -20.52
CA LYS A 352 -18.81 35.77 -19.97
C LYS A 352 -18.66 35.97 -18.45
N GLY A 353 -17.66 35.35 -17.82
CA GLY A 353 -17.34 35.53 -16.41
C GLY A 353 -18.18 34.68 -15.44
N ALA A 354 -18.91 33.66 -15.92
CA ALA A 354 -19.61 32.74 -15.03
C ALA A 354 -18.62 31.87 -14.24
N ALA A 355 -18.98 31.53 -13.01
CA ALA A 355 -18.19 30.60 -12.21
C ALA A 355 -18.39 29.17 -12.72
N VAL A 356 -17.38 28.61 -13.39
CA VAL A 356 -17.37 27.23 -13.90
C VAL A 356 -16.56 26.32 -12.99
N ARG A 357 -17.13 25.15 -12.65
CA ARG A 357 -16.44 24.09 -11.93
C ARG A 357 -16.59 22.77 -12.68
N GLY A 358 -15.50 22.00 -12.74
CA GLY A 358 -15.48 20.67 -13.35
C GLY A 358 -14.77 19.67 -12.45
N SER A 359 -15.39 18.50 -12.29
CA SER A 359 -14.87 17.36 -11.53
C SER A 359 -14.29 16.31 -12.48
N TYR A 360 -12.97 16.36 -12.69
CA TYR A 360 -12.27 15.45 -13.60
C TYR A 360 -11.94 14.15 -12.87
N HIS A 361 -12.50 13.05 -13.39
CA HIS A 361 -12.24 11.71 -12.91
C HIS A 361 -11.26 11.00 -13.85
N PHE A 362 -10.17 10.50 -13.28
CA PHE A 362 -9.18 9.71 -13.99
C PHE A 362 -9.26 8.25 -13.55
N ASP A 363 -9.60 7.38 -14.51
CA ASP A 363 -9.48 5.95 -14.38
C ASP A 363 -8.02 5.57 -14.68
N THR A 364 -7.42 4.75 -13.82
CA THR A 364 -6.06 4.27 -14.04
C THR A 364 -5.87 2.85 -13.56
N SER A 365 -5.18 2.03 -14.35
CA SER A 365 -4.73 0.72 -13.92
C SER A 365 -3.30 0.44 -14.37
N MET A 366 -2.64 -0.48 -13.67
CA MET A 366 -1.34 -1.01 -14.06
C MET A 366 -1.39 -2.53 -14.04
N SER A 367 -0.98 -3.16 -15.14
CA SER A 367 -0.81 -4.61 -15.25
C SER A 367 0.59 -4.95 -15.75
N VAL A 368 1.03 -6.17 -15.51
CA VAL A 368 2.32 -6.70 -15.98
C VAL A 368 2.08 -7.83 -16.99
N ARG A 369 3.03 -8.03 -17.90
CA ARG A 369 2.96 -9.15 -18.86
C ARG A 369 2.87 -10.48 -18.10
N ALA A 370 2.02 -11.39 -18.61
CA ALA A 370 1.79 -12.72 -18.06
C ALA A 370 1.33 -12.72 -16.58
N GLY A 371 0.66 -11.65 -16.12
CA GLY A 371 -0.07 -11.63 -14.85
C GLY A 371 -1.56 -11.88 -15.09
N PRO A 372 -2.02 -13.13 -15.24
CA PRO A 372 -3.44 -13.39 -15.42
C PRO A 372 -4.20 -13.02 -14.14
N ASN A 373 -5.37 -12.39 -14.30
CA ASN A 373 -6.37 -12.19 -13.25
C ASN A 373 -5.96 -11.31 -12.05
N TYR A 374 -4.90 -10.50 -12.19
CA TYR A 374 -4.58 -9.46 -11.22
C TYR A 374 -4.09 -8.18 -11.90
N VAL A 375 -4.20 -7.10 -11.15
CA VAL A 375 -3.68 -5.77 -11.49
C VAL A 375 -2.83 -5.29 -10.32
N MET A 376 -1.75 -4.58 -10.63
CA MET A 376 -0.85 -4.01 -9.64
C MET A 376 -1.43 -2.72 -9.06
N ASN A 377 -2.18 -1.97 -9.88
CA ASN A 377 -2.95 -0.79 -9.49
C ASN A 377 -4.27 -0.77 -10.27
N GLU A 378 -5.36 -0.32 -9.64
CA GLU A 378 -6.65 -0.05 -10.28
C GLU A 378 -7.44 0.98 -9.50
N ARG A 379 -7.88 2.01 -10.22
CA ARG A 379 -8.79 3.06 -9.76
C ARG A 379 -9.77 3.36 -10.89
N ARG A 380 -11.08 3.22 -10.63
CA ARG A 380 -12.12 3.40 -11.64
C ARG A 380 -13.31 4.17 -11.10
N TYR A 381 -13.96 4.92 -11.98
CA TYR A 381 -15.17 5.66 -11.62
C TYR A 381 -16.32 4.72 -11.24
N SER A 382 -16.47 3.59 -11.96
CA SER A 382 -17.47 2.55 -11.66
C SER A 382 -17.25 1.83 -10.33
N GLN A 383 -16.03 1.92 -9.79
CA GLN A 383 -15.63 1.40 -8.49
C GLN A 383 -15.59 2.50 -7.42
N GLU A 384 -16.01 3.72 -7.79
CA GLU A 384 -16.02 4.92 -6.95
C GLU A 384 -14.64 5.26 -6.36
N SER A 385 -13.58 4.84 -7.06
CA SER A 385 -12.19 4.94 -6.63
C SER A 385 -11.32 5.78 -7.58
N ALA A 386 -11.88 6.27 -8.71
CA ALA A 386 -11.19 7.13 -9.67
C ALA A 386 -10.49 8.32 -8.99
N ILE A 387 -9.41 8.81 -9.63
CA ILE A 387 -8.71 9.98 -9.12
C ILE A 387 -9.53 11.22 -9.46
N LEU A 388 -10.03 11.94 -8.46
CA LEU A 388 -10.73 13.20 -8.65
C LEU A 388 -9.74 14.39 -8.63
N ARG A 389 -9.91 15.30 -9.58
CA ARG A 389 -9.27 16.62 -9.60
C ARG A 389 -10.27 17.70 -10.01
N SER A 390 -10.17 18.87 -9.39
CA SER A 390 -10.91 20.05 -9.83
C SER A 390 -10.23 20.72 -11.02
N PHE A 391 -11.01 21.47 -11.80
CA PHE A 391 -10.53 22.37 -12.84
C PHE A 391 -9.36 23.26 -12.34
N ASP A 392 -9.53 23.92 -11.20
CA ASP A 392 -8.49 24.79 -10.62
C ASP A 392 -7.21 24.04 -10.24
N SER A 393 -7.34 22.80 -9.78
CA SER A 393 -6.17 21.98 -9.43
C SER A 393 -5.32 21.68 -10.67
N LEU A 394 -5.98 21.35 -11.79
CA LEU A 394 -5.33 20.96 -13.04
C LEU A 394 -4.79 22.16 -13.82
N ILE A 395 -5.56 23.24 -13.94
CA ILE A 395 -5.26 24.33 -14.88
C ILE A 395 -4.64 25.52 -14.17
N THR A 396 -5.30 26.02 -13.13
CA THR A 396 -4.84 27.21 -12.40
C THR A 396 -3.58 26.91 -11.59
N ASN A 397 -3.60 25.83 -10.82
CA ASN A 397 -2.51 25.45 -9.93
C ASN A 397 -1.49 24.49 -10.58
N LYS A 398 -1.81 23.94 -11.76
CA LYS A 398 -0.99 22.97 -12.50
C LYS A 398 -0.45 21.84 -11.63
N LYS A 399 -1.27 21.34 -10.69
CA LYS A 399 -0.86 20.30 -9.75
C LYS A 399 -0.81 18.95 -10.46
N PRO A 400 0.35 18.29 -10.51
CA PRO A 400 0.46 16.98 -11.12
C PRO A 400 -0.37 15.94 -10.35
N THR A 401 -0.83 14.93 -11.08
CA THR A 401 -1.67 13.86 -10.55
C THR A 401 -0.86 12.58 -10.42
N TYR A 402 -0.42 12.27 -9.19
CA TYR A 402 0.17 10.96 -8.88
C TYR A 402 -0.84 9.85 -9.19
N LEU A 403 -0.44 8.88 -10.01
CA LEU A 403 -1.27 7.74 -10.36
C LEU A 403 -0.96 6.55 -9.43
N PHE A 404 0.27 6.05 -9.49
CA PHE A 404 0.74 4.92 -8.70
C PHE A 404 2.28 4.83 -8.73
N THR A 405 2.81 4.01 -7.82
CA THR A 405 4.17 3.49 -7.89
C THR A 405 4.08 1.97 -7.93
N GLY A 406 4.72 1.36 -8.91
CA GLY A 406 4.81 -0.08 -9.07
C GLY A 406 6.26 -0.53 -9.04
N HIS A 407 6.49 -1.79 -8.71
CA HIS A 407 7.82 -2.41 -8.78
C HIS A 407 7.78 -3.54 -9.79
N LEU A 408 8.90 -3.85 -10.45
CA LEU A 408 9.05 -4.94 -11.41
C LEU A 408 10.21 -5.86 -11.03
N THR A 409 10.04 -7.16 -11.28
CA THR A 409 11.06 -8.20 -11.08
C THR A 409 11.73 -8.57 -12.40
N LYS A 410 13.08 -8.54 -12.44
CA LYS A 410 13.87 -8.96 -13.61
C LYS A 410 13.56 -10.38 -14.10
N SER A 411 13.11 -11.28 -13.23
CA SER A 411 12.69 -12.64 -13.60
C SER A 411 11.48 -12.68 -14.55
N ALA A 412 10.68 -11.60 -14.64
CA ALA A 412 9.56 -11.49 -15.58
C ALA A 412 10.00 -11.21 -17.05
N ARG A 413 11.31 -11.18 -17.34
CA ARG A 413 11.89 -11.12 -18.69
C ARG A 413 11.75 -12.47 -19.41
N MET A 414 10.54 -13.01 -19.52
CA MET A 414 10.26 -14.30 -20.17
C MET A 414 10.03 -14.18 -21.69
N ALA A 415 10.81 -13.37 -22.40
CA ALA A 415 10.75 -13.26 -23.86
C ALA A 415 12.15 -13.05 -24.44
N SER A 416 12.37 -13.45 -25.70
CA SER A 416 13.59 -13.21 -26.49
C SER A 416 14.04 -11.74 -26.46
N ASP A 417 13.08 -10.83 -26.35
CA ASP A 417 13.20 -9.38 -26.20
C ASP A 417 14.03 -8.91 -24.97
N ARG A 418 14.01 -9.66 -23.86
CA ARG A 418 14.58 -9.26 -22.55
C ARG A 418 14.00 -7.96 -21.94
N ALA A 419 12.95 -7.35 -22.47
CA ALA A 419 12.26 -6.24 -21.80
C ALA A 419 11.37 -6.68 -20.64
N LEU A 420 11.31 -5.82 -19.64
CA LEU A 420 10.26 -5.80 -18.63
C LEU A 420 9.07 -5.00 -19.18
N MET A 421 7.96 -5.69 -19.40
CA MET A 421 6.77 -5.12 -20.01
C MET A 421 5.65 -4.94 -19.00
N PHE A 422 5.03 -3.78 -19.03
CA PHE A 422 3.84 -3.45 -18.25
C PHE A 422 2.94 -2.54 -19.06
N GLN A 423 1.69 -2.42 -18.63
CA GLN A 423 0.70 -1.58 -19.28
C GLN A 423 0.11 -0.59 -18.27
N ILE A 424 -0.18 0.61 -18.74
CA ILE A 424 -0.94 1.63 -18.03
C ILE A 424 -2.22 1.86 -18.82
N THR A 425 -3.39 1.63 -18.23
CA THR A 425 -4.63 2.18 -18.78
C THR A 425 -4.86 3.54 -18.16
N LEU A 426 -5.20 4.53 -18.98
CA LEU A 426 -5.61 5.87 -18.58
C LEU A 426 -6.94 6.20 -19.25
N GLY A 427 -7.98 6.42 -18.44
CA GLY A 427 -9.26 6.97 -18.86
C GLY A 427 -9.47 8.34 -18.25
N VAL A 428 -9.88 9.32 -19.05
CA VAL A 428 -10.31 10.65 -18.60
C VAL A 428 -11.78 10.82 -18.93
N ARG A 429 -12.61 10.91 -17.89
CA ARG A 429 -14.06 11.04 -18.06
C ARG A 429 -14.46 12.45 -18.48
N VAL A 430 -15.56 12.53 -19.21
CA VAL A 430 -16.25 13.81 -19.44
C VAL A 430 -16.74 14.32 -18.08
N PRO A 431 -16.27 15.50 -17.61
CA PRO A 431 -16.74 16.04 -16.34
C PRO A 431 -18.16 16.59 -16.50
N LEU A 432 -19.02 16.33 -15.52
CA LEU A 432 -20.25 17.11 -15.37
C LEU A 432 -19.86 18.50 -14.82
N PHE A 433 -20.19 19.55 -15.57
CA PHE A 433 -19.85 20.92 -15.19
C PHE A 433 -20.94 21.54 -14.30
N GLU A 434 -20.52 22.41 -13.39
CA GLU A 434 -21.39 23.34 -12.69
C GLU A 434 -21.12 24.76 -13.17
N ILE A 435 -22.17 25.51 -13.49
CA ILE A 435 -22.12 26.92 -13.86
C ILE A 435 -22.95 27.69 -12.84
N ASN A 436 -22.31 28.62 -12.13
CA ASN A 436 -22.94 29.40 -11.05
C ASN A 436 -23.70 28.52 -10.02
N LYS A 437 -23.11 27.37 -9.66
CA LYS A 437 -23.64 26.36 -8.72
C LYS A 437 -24.86 25.56 -9.24
N SER A 438 -25.14 25.61 -10.53
CA SER A 438 -26.16 24.75 -11.17
C SER A 438 -25.49 23.79 -12.14
N PHE A 439 -25.88 22.52 -12.11
CA PHE A 439 -25.37 21.54 -13.07
C PHE A 439 -25.76 21.90 -14.50
N TRP A 440 -24.79 21.80 -15.40
CA TRP A 440 -24.94 22.01 -16.82
C TRP A 440 -25.05 20.66 -17.52
N PHE A 441 -26.26 20.31 -17.93
CA PHE A 441 -26.55 19.06 -18.64
C PHE A 441 -26.61 19.22 -20.16
N ASP A 442 -26.72 20.45 -20.65
CA ASP A 442 -26.71 20.73 -22.08
C ASP A 442 -25.35 20.28 -22.66
N GLU A 443 -25.35 19.54 -23.77
CA GLU A 443 -24.13 18.99 -24.39
C GLU A 443 -23.38 17.92 -23.57
N HIS A 444 -23.89 17.52 -22.39
CA HIS A 444 -23.24 16.49 -21.57
C HIS A 444 -23.50 15.08 -22.11
N PHE A 445 -22.43 14.30 -22.23
CA PHE A 445 -22.49 12.87 -22.52
C PHE A 445 -21.70 12.10 -21.46
N GLU A 446 -22.28 11.01 -20.97
CA GLU A 446 -21.57 10.07 -20.11
C GLU A 446 -20.52 9.28 -20.90
N GLY A 447 -19.31 9.18 -20.35
CA GLY A 447 -18.24 8.38 -20.93
C GLY A 447 -16.84 8.95 -20.73
N PHE A 448 -15.92 8.47 -21.56
CA PHE A 448 -14.53 8.95 -21.60
C PHE A 448 -14.36 9.96 -22.74
N MET A 449 -13.78 11.12 -22.44
CA MET A 449 -13.25 11.99 -23.50
C MET A 449 -11.92 11.45 -24.04
N TYR A 450 -11.18 10.68 -23.23
CA TYR A 450 -9.97 9.97 -23.63
C TYR A 450 -9.89 8.64 -22.90
N GLU A 451 -9.58 7.55 -23.61
CA GLU A 451 -9.25 6.26 -23.01
C GLU A 451 -8.15 5.60 -23.83
N GLU A 452 -7.09 5.15 -23.19
CA GLU A 452 -5.99 4.47 -23.88
C GLU A 452 -5.28 3.49 -22.95
N GLN A 453 -4.81 2.39 -23.53
CA GLN A 453 -3.88 1.48 -22.88
C GLN A 453 -2.50 1.66 -23.49
N ILE A 454 -1.54 1.98 -22.64
CA ILE A 454 -0.17 2.30 -23.03
C ILE A 454 0.72 1.15 -22.60
N THR A 455 1.32 0.47 -23.56
CA THR A 455 2.29 -0.59 -23.30
C THR A 455 3.67 0.03 -23.18
N LEU A 456 4.40 -0.30 -22.11
CA LEU A 456 5.79 0.10 -21.91
C LEU A 456 6.71 -1.13 -21.89
N ALA A 457 7.87 -1.00 -22.52
CA ALA A 457 8.92 -2.02 -22.54
C ALA A 457 10.25 -1.42 -22.07
N ILE A 458 10.67 -1.82 -20.87
CA ILE A 458 11.89 -1.33 -20.22
C ILE A 458 13.04 -2.30 -20.45
N ARG A 459 14.11 -1.83 -21.10
CA ARG A 459 15.40 -2.53 -21.26
C ARG A 459 16.49 -1.78 -20.49
N SER A 460 17.70 -2.33 -20.41
CA SER A 460 18.84 -1.66 -19.77
C SER A 460 19.13 -0.29 -20.39
N GLU A 461 19.09 -0.21 -21.71
CA GLU A 461 19.55 0.96 -22.46
C GLU A 461 18.43 1.75 -23.14
N SER A 462 17.23 1.18 -23.24
CA SER A 462 16.09 1.80 -23.94
C SER A 462 14.76 1.60 -23.21
N ILE A 463 13.86 2.56 -23.31
CA ILE A 463 12.44 2.47 -22.98
C ILE A 463 11.68 2.67 -24.28
N ARG A 464 10.74 1.76 -24.54
CA ARG A 464 9.77 1.92 -25.63
C ARG A 464 8.36 2.00 -25.09
N TYR A 465 7.50 2.73 -25.76
CA TYR A 465 6.07 2.80 -25.44
C TYR A 465 5.20 2.68 -26.69
N GLY A 466 3.93 2.32 -26.51
CA GLY A 466 2.97 2.28 -27.61
C GLY A 466 1.53 2.28 -27.13
N PHE A 467 0.68 2.88 -27.95
CA PHE A 467 -0.76 3.05 -27.74
C PHE A 467 -1.54 1.87 -28.32
N SER A 468 -2.33 1.17 -27.51
CA SER A 468 -3.05 -0.04 -27.91
C SER A 468 -4.07 0.21 -29.01
N GLN A 469 -4.79 1.35 -29.00
CA GLN A 469 -5.79 1.63 -30.05
C GLN A 469 -5.16 1.80 -31.44
N LYS A 470 -3.93 2.33 -31.50
CA LYS A 470 -3.22 2.59 -32.76
C LYS A 470 -2.32 1.44 -33.20
N HIS A 471 -1.63 0.79 -32.26
CA HIS A 471 -0.55 -0.15 -32.56
C HIS A 471 -0.89 -1.61 -32.21
N GLY A 472 -2.05 -1.84 -31.59
CA GLY A 472 -2.42 -3.13 -31.03
C GLY A 472 -1.88 -3.33 -29.61
N ILE A 473 -2.58 -4.17 -28.84
CA ILE A 473 -2.23 -4.49 -27.45
C ILE A 473 -0.84 -5.12 -27.39
N GLY A 474 0.00 -4.62 -26.48
CA GLY A 474 1.32 -5.18 -26.23
C GLY A 474 2.41 -4.72 -27.20
N ASN A 475 2.14 -3.76 -28.10
CA ASN A 475 3.09 -3.29 -29.10
C ASN A 475 3.74 -1.93 -28.74
N PRO A 476 4.97 -1.90 -28.19
CA PRO A 476 5.67 -0.66 -27.85
C PRO A 476 6.38 -0.04 -29.07
N ALA A 477 5.59 0.54 -29.97
CA ALA A 477 6.04 1.01 -31.28
C ALA A 477 7.10 2.13 -31.25
N HIS A 478 7.09 3.01 -30.24
CA HIS A 478 7.94 4.21 -30.17
C HIS A 478 9.14 4.01 -29.25
N LEU A 479 10.31 4.50 -29.66
CA LEU A 479 11.44 4.73 -28.75
C LEU A 479 11.16 5.99 -27.94
N ALA A 480 11.27 5.91 -26.62
CA ALA A 480 11.07 7.07 -25.76
C ALA A 480 12.28 7.99 -25.80
N ASP A 481 12.04 9.30 -25.72
CA ASP A 481 13.08 10.27 -25.37
C ASP A 481 13.33 10.20 -23.87
N GLU A 482 14.52 9.74 -23.49
CA GLU A 482 14.89 9.44 -22.12
C GLU A 482 15.78 10.54 -21.53
N HIS A 483 15.32 11.15 -20.45
CA HIS A 483 16.15 12.01 -19.63
C HIS A 483 16.70 11.23 -18.43
N LYS A 484 18.02 11.15 -18.31
CA LYS A 484 18.71 10.50 -17.19
C LYS A 484 19.13 11.55 -16.17
N ASP A 485 18.70 11.36 -14.93
CA ASP A 485 18.93 12.27 -13.82
C ASP A 485 19.12 11.47 -12.53
N ASN A 486 20.30 11.57 -11.90
CA ASN A 486 20.66 10.87 -10.66
C ASN A 486 20.32 9.37 -10.66
N GLY A 487 20.69 8.66 -11.74
CA GLY A 487 20.41 7.22 -11.90
C GLY A 487 18.95 6.87 -12.24
N LYS A 488 18.05 7.86 -12.29
CA LYS A 488 16.65 7.70 -12.69
C LYS A 488 16.49 8.00 -14.17
N ARG A 489 15.67 7.22 -14.86
CA ARG A 489 15.30 7.40 -16.27
C ARG A 489 13.88 7.92 -16.33
N LYS A 490 13.70 9.12 -16.87
CA LYS A 490 12.40 9.79 -17.00
C LYS A 490 12.02 9.82 -18.47
N ILE A 491 10.78 9.46 -18.77
CA ILE A 491 10.19 9.59 -20.11
C ILE A 491 8.87 10.35 -20.01
N LYS A 492 8.50 11.02 -21.09
CA LYS A 492 7.19 11.67 -21.24
C LYS A 492 6.43 10.98 -22.36
N VAL A 493 5.27 10.42 -22.03
CA VAL A 493 4.36 9.81 -23.00
C VAL A 493 3.18 10.76 -23.21
N PRO A 494 3.03 11.39 -24.39
CA PRO A 494 1.94 12.31 -24.66
C PRO A 494 0.60 11.56 -24.60
N VAL A 495 -0.39 12.16 -23.96
CA VAL A 495 -1.76 11.64 -23.86
C VAL A 495 -2.75 12.77 -24.08
N GLY A 496 -3.76 12.53 -24.91
CA GLY A 496 -4.67 13.60 -25.26
C GLY A 496 -5.69 13.22 -26.31
N THR A 497 -6.77 13.99 -26.35
CA THR A 497 -7.80 13.92 -27.38
C THR A 497 -7.28 14.45 -28.72
N ALA A 498 -8.09 14.34 -29.78
CA ALA A 498 -7.84 15.13 -30.97
C ALA A 498 -7.80 16.64 -30.63
N VAL A 499 -6.96 17.41 -31.33
CA VAL A 499 -6.70 18.84 -31.04
C VAL A 499 -7.98 19.69 -31.01
N LYS A 500 -8.97 19.34 -31.84
CA LYS A 500 -10.25 20.05 -31.98
C LYS A 500 -11.38 19.46 -31.12
N ALA A 501 -11.12 18.43 -30.31
CA ALA A 501 -12.15 17.83 -29.47
C ALA A 501 -12.64 18.83 -28.41
N ARG A 502 -13.95 18.85 -28.19
CA ARG A 502 -14.65 19.70 -27.21
C ARG A 502 -15.80 18.85 -26.61
N PRO A 503 -15.75 18.44 -25.33
CA PRO A 503 -14.65 18.63 -24.39
C PRO A 503 -13.36 17.92 -24.84
N GLY A 504 -12.22 18.44 -24.42
CA GLY A 504 -10.90 17.93 -24.80
C GLY A 504 -9.90 17.91 -23.66
N PHE A 505 -8.82 17.16 -23.85
CA PHE A 505 -7.76 16.98 -22.87
C PHE A 505 -6.42 16.86 -23.56
N GLN A 506 -5.40 17.55 -23.06
CA GLN A 506 -4.01 17.42 -23.49
C GLN A 506 -3.10 17.34 -22.26
N GLY A 507 -2.16 16.42 -22.28
CA GLY A 507 -1.21 16.23 -21.21
C GLY A 507 -0.13 15.21 -21.57
N HIS A 508 0.59 14.77 -20.55
CA HIS A 508 1.55 13.70 -20.68
C HIS A 508 1.66 12.88 -19.39
N LEU A 509 1.94 11.59 -19.55
CA LEU A 509 2.40 10.74 -18.46
C LEU A 509 3.91 10.90 -18.34
N GLU A 510 4.37 11.35 -17.18
CA GLU A 510 5.76 11.23 -16.79
C GLU A 510 5.95 9.89 -16.09
N ILE A 511 6.79 9.04 -16.68
CA ILE A 511 7.16 7.75 -16.11
C ILE A 511 8.62 7.85 -15.67
N THR A 512 8.83 7.74 -14.36
CA THR A 512 10.17 7.63 -13.78
C THR A 512 10.47 6.17 -13.50
N VAL A 513 11.62 5.70 -13.97
CA VAL A 513 12.13 4.35 -13.77
C VAL A 513 13.48 4.43 -13.09
N ASP A 514 13.66 3.73 -11.98
CA ASP A 514 14.92 3.67 -11.26
C ASP A 514 15.20 2.25 -10.75
N ASP A 515 16.48 1.92 -10.55
CA ASP A 515 16.87 0.66 -9.96
C ASP A 515 16.36 0.58 -8.51
N TRP A 516 15.81 -0.58 -8.15
CA TRP A 516 15.27 -0.83 -6.82
C TRP A 516 16.12 -1.90 -6.14
N ILE A 517 16.64 -1.56 -4.96
CA ILE A 517 17.53 -2.41 -4.14
C ILE A 517 16.93 -2.56 -2.74
#